data_AF-X1HQE1-F1
#
_entry.id   AF-X1HQE1-F1
#
_cell.length_a   1.000
_cell.length_b   1.000
_cell.length_c   1.000
_cell.angle_alpha   90.00
_cell.angle_beta   90.00
_cell.angle_gamma   90.00
#
_symmetry.space_group_name_H-M   'P 1'
#
loop_
_entity.id
_entity.type
_entity.pdbx_description
1 polymer ?
#
loop_
_entity_poly.entity_id
_entity_poly.type
_entity_poly.pdbx_seq_one_letter_code
_entity_poly.pdbx_strand_id
1 'polypeptide(L)' 'MPERGFNTEFWNEPFVQEQARDGKLLLAYLKTNAHTNQAGLYVLTLMTISFETGIDKA' A
#
# COMPACT_ATOMS: atom_id res chain seq x y z
N MET A 1 -12.64 3.44 -16.97
CA MET A 1 -11.30 3.39 -16.33
C MET A 1 -10.81 1.96 -16.46
N PRO A 2 -9.57 1.68 -16.89
CA PRO A 2 -9.04 0.34 -16.76
C PRO A 2 -9.07 -0.03 -15.27
N GLU A 3 -9.47 -1.26 -14.98
CA GLU A 3 -9.53 -1.79 -13.63
C GLU A 3 -8.12 -1.82 -13.01
N ARG A 4 -7.94 -1.19 -11.84
CA ARG A 4 -6.71 -1.40 -11.06
C ARG A 4 -6.94 -2.62 -10.18
N GLY A 5 -6.56 -3.79 -10.69
CA GLY A 5 -6.65 -5.06 -9.98
C GLY A 5 -5.60 -5.22 -8.88
N PHE A 6 -5.83 -6.19 -8.00
CA PHE A 6 -4.88 -6.61 -6.98
C PHE A 6 -4.47 -8.07 -7.25
N ASN A 7 -3.23 -8.29 -7.71
CA ASN A 7 -2.73 -9.66 -7.89
C ASN A 7 -2.54 -10.31 -6.51
N THR A 8 -3.27 -11.39 -6.24
CA THR A 8 -3.21 -12.12 -4.97
C THR A 8 -1.87 -12.83 -4.74
N GLU A 9 -1.10 -13.09 -5.78
CA GLU A 9 0.29 -13.60 -5.66
C GLU A 9 1.19 -12.62 -4.91
N PHE A 10 0.78 -11.36 -4.74
CA PHE A 10 1.40 -10.39 -3.84
C PHE A 10 1.73 -10.97 -2.47
N TRP A 11 0.86 -11.80 -1.89
CA TRP A 11 1.08 -12.40 -0.57
C TRP A 11 2.17 -13.48 -0.54
N ASN A 12 2.55 -14.00 -1.71
CA ASN A 12 3.58 -15.02 -1.88
C ASN A 12 4.97 -14.44 -2.17
N GLU A 13 5.06 -13.12 -2.45
CA GLU A 13 6.32 -12.45 -2.71
C GLU A 13 7.23 -12.48 -1.47
N PRO A 14 8.49 -12.96 -1.59
CA PRO A 14 9.40 -13.09 -0.45
C PRO A 14 9.55 -11.78 0.35
N PHE A 15 9.70 -10.65 -0.35
CA PHE A 15 9.85 -9.34 0.30
C PHE A 15 8.61 -8.92 1.12
N VAL A 16 7.41 -9.38 0.73
CA VAL A 16 6.17 -9.16 1.48
C VAL A 16 6.12 -10.09 2.68
N GLN A 17 6.49 -11.36 2.51
CA GLN A 17 6.48 -12.36 3.59
C GLN A 17 7.42 -12.00 4.74
N GLU A 18 8.59 -11.44 4.42
CA GLU A 18 9.62 -10.99 5.37
C GLU A 18 9.20 -9.76 6.21
N GLN A 19 8.17 -9.01 5.80
CA GLN A 19 7.71 -7.86 6.58
C GLN A 19 6.95 -8.27 7.84
N ALA A 20 7.09 -7.45 8.89
CA ALA A 20 6.16 -7.44 10.01
C ALA A 20 4.73 -7.03 9.56
N ARG A 21 3.73 -7.25 10.43
CA ARG A 21 2.31 -6.96 10.17
C ARG A 21 2.10 -5.58 9.52
N ASP A 22 2.68 -4.54 10.11
CA ASP A 22 2.47 -3.16 9.65
C ASP A 22 3.16 -2.89 8.31
N GLY A 23 4.31 -3.53 8.06
CA GLY A 23 4.97 -3.48 6.75
C GLY A 23 4.14 -4.14 5.65
N LYS A 24 3.52 -5.30 5.94
CA LYS A 24 2.59 -5.97 5.02
C LYS A 24 1.38 -5.08 4.71
N LEU A 25 0.79 -4.48 5.75
CA LEU A 25 -0.33 -3.55 5.61
C LEU A 25 0.05 -2.34 4.75
N LEU A 26 1.20 -1.71 5.02
CA LEU A 26 1.66 -0.56 4.27
C LEU A 26 1.88 -0.89 2.78
N LEU A 27 2.52 -2.03 2.48
CA LEU A 27 2.74 -2.46 1.09
C LEU A 27 1.42 -2.72 0.33
N ALA A 28 0.45 -3.37 0.98
CA ALA A 28 -0.87 -3.59 0.40
C ALA A 28 -1.63 -2.27 0.20
N TYR A 29 -1.56 -1.36 1.18
CA TYR A 29 -2.16 -0.04 1.13
C TYR A 29 -1.60 0.80 -0.02
N LEU A 30 -0.27 0.82 -0.22
CA LEU A 30 0.34 1.54 -1.33
C LEU A 30 -0.20 1.05 -2.69
N LYS A 31 -0.43 -0.26 -2.86
CA LYS A 31 -1.00 -0.79 -4.11
C LYS A 31 -2.48 -0.47 -4.33
N THR A 32 -3.24 -0.22 -3.26
CA THR A 32 -4.71 -0.22 -3.28
C THR A 32 -5.37 1.10 -2.88
N ASN A 33 -4.65 2.06 -2.31
CA ASN A 33 -5.24 3.35 -1.95
C ASN A 33 -5.70 4.16 -3.17
N ALA A 34 -6.64 5.09 -2.97
CA ALA A 34 -7.22 5.89 -4.05
C ALA A 34 -6.34 7.09 -4.48
N HIS A 35 -5.23 7.34 -3.80
CA HIS A 35 -4.39 8.53 -3.96
C HIS A 35 -3.26 8.36 -4.99
N THR A 36 -3.30 7.26 -5.74
CA THR A 36 -2.37 6.96 -6.85
C THR A 36 -3.00 7.31 -8.19
N ASN A 37 -2.27 8.05 -9.04
CA ASN A 37 -2.70 8.26 -10.42
C ASN A 37 -2.35 7.05 -11.31
N GLN A 38 -2.77 7.08 -12.58
CA GLN A 38 -2.51 5.99 -13.54
C GLN A 38 -1.02 5.75 -13.83
N ALA A 39 -0.16 6.74 -13.57
CA ALA A 39 1.29 6.61 -13.72
C ALA A 39 1.97 6.04 -12.46
N GLY A 40 1.22 5.68 -11.42
CA GLY A 40 1.79 5.18 -10.17
C GLY A 40 2.33 6.28 -9.24
N LEU A 41 2.07 7.55 -9.53
CA LEU A 41 2.51 8.66 -8.68
C LEU A 41 1.49 8.90 -7.56
N TYR A 42 1.99 9.03 -6.33
CA TYR A 42 1.20 9.32 -5.15
C TYR A 42 1.19 10.82 -4.87
N VAL A 43 0.01 11.36 -4.58
CA VAL A 43 -0.14 12.68 -3.95
C VAL A 43 -0.71 12.45 -2.55
N LEU A 44 0.16 11.99 -1.65
CA LEU A 44 -0.23 11.47 -0.35
C LEU A 44 0.79 11.87 0.72
N THR A 45 0.30 12.32 1.88
CA THR A 45 1.17 12.68 3.02
C THR A 45 1.34 11.51 3.98
N LEU A 46 2.42 11.51 4.76
CA LEU A 46 2.60 10.54 5.86
C LEU A 46 1.47 10.64 6.90
N MET A 47 0.84 11.82 7.04
CA MET A 47 -0.34 11.99 7.90
C MET A 47 -1.56 11.25 7.40
N THR A 48 -1.81 11.31 6.09
CA THR A 48 -2.91 10.56 5.49
C THR A 48 -2.66 9.06 5.59
N ILE A 49 -1.45 8.59 5.29
CA ILE A 49 -1.07 7.17 5.45
C ILE A 49 -1.33 6.71 6.88
N SER A 50 -0.79 7.46 7.86
CA SER A 50 -0.92 7.12 9.27
C SER A 50 -2.38 7.09 9.73
N PHE A 51 -3.19 8.07 9.31
CA PHE A 51 -4.61 8.11 9.60
C PHE A 51 -5.39 6.93 8.99
N GLU A 52 -5.14 6.61 7.71
CA GLU A 52 -5.89 5.57 6.99
C GLU A 52 -5.48 4.15 7.38
N THR A 53 -4.20 3.94 7.74
CA THR A 53 -3.66 2.62 8.10
C THR A 53 -3.61 2.35 9.60
N GLY A 54 -3.69 3.39 10.44
CA GLY A 54 -3.47 3.30 11.88
C GLY A 54 -2.02 3.03 12.27
N ILE A 55 -1.08 3.06 11.32
CA ILE A 55 0.36 2.92 11.56
C ILE A 55 0.88 4.28 12.02
N ASP A 56 1.60 4.31 13.14
CA ASP A 56 2.22 5.54 13.63
C ASP A 56 3.26 6.07 12.61
N LYS A 57 3.35 7.39 12.52
CA LYS A 57 4.43 8.02 11.78
C LYS A 57 5.74 7.73 12.51
N ALA A 58 6.75 7.26 11.78
CA ALA A 58 8.12 7.20 12.27
C ALA A 58 8.67 8.62 12.52
#